data_AF-A0A0F3GNY7-F1
#
_entry.id   AF-A0A0F3GNY7-F1
#
_cell.length_a   1.000
_cell.length_b   1.000
_cell.length_c   1.000
_cell.angle_alpha   90.00
_cell.angle_beta   90.00
_cell.angle_gamma   90.00
#
_symmetry.space_group_name_H-M   'P 1'
#
loop_
_entity.id
_entity.type
_entity.pdbx_description
1 polymer ?
#
loop_
_entity_poly.entity_id
_entity_poly.type
_entity_poly.pdbx_seq_one_letter_code
_entity_poly.pdbx_strand_id
1 'polypeptide(L)'
;MDADSFNSIYEGLSMFEKRVLQMISVIYESPSMKQLEQCLSAGNVKTIDGYGCNVQDIRAALHRLETLHLIRENRESIYDVYYQSNDPVKNMTALKALKDGGMKNIAAIVQKAMPVNVVNPDRVIRDMRIGFYTRNVEQAMNKYKLGLSIYPNYFYNTRIFGRICNMPFDISWFKSLPIPLQATALDEIIEDAIIALEPLDTFLEVLSQYKYSPKGDAKGDSYQHIRFLLATVLIFQGKLTEASEVFDKNDVDFYAHCVRGCLQFLKGDTDKSIAEYETGLKWFQKATKRRNTFFSNILGVFFLVAKLQKGDTEFIYKYVEIINKMPYYKHRISLKMIVAVCSSLDGGHVATNSLTFLIDKSKTKDCIAELLYNFALYYINSGIPLENRFELHDSYQMALSNG
;
A
#
# COMPACT_ATOMS: atom_id res chain seq x y z
N MET A 1 -17.19 -3.92 10.11
CA MET A 1 -17.66 -5.32 10.10
C MET A 1 -16.44 -6.18 9.92
N ASP A 2 -16.11 -6.99 10.92
CA ASP A 2 -15.03 -7.99 10.85
C ASP A 2 -15.42 -9.19 9.97
N ALA A 3 -14.45 -10.07 9.72
CA ALA A 3 -14.62 -11.23 8.85
C ALA A 3 -15.63 -12.25 9.38
N ASP A 4 -15.67 -12.48 10.69
CA ASP A 4 -16.54 -13.49 11.30
C ASP A 4 -18.01 -13.06 11.25
N SER A 5 -18.28 -11.81 11.61
CA SER A 5 -19.59 -11.17 11.48
C SER A 5 -20.06 -11.19 10.03
N PHE A 6 -19.17 -10.83 9.09
CA PHE A 6 -19.51 -10.88 7.66
C PHE A 6 -19.85 -12.31 7.21
N ASN A 7 -19.03 -13.30 7.59
CA ASN A 7 -19.25 -14.70 7.20
C ASN A 7 -20.61 -15.22 7.68
N SER A 8 -20.96 -14.97 8.94
CA SER A 8 -22.23 -15.39 9.51
C SER A 8 -23.43 -14.77 8.76
N ILE A 9 -23.40 -13.45 8.53
CA ILE A 9 -24.46 -12.76 7.76
C ILE A 9 -24.52 -13.30 6.33
N TYR A 10 -23.37 -13.43 5.67
CA TYR A 10 -23.28 -13.86 4.29
C TYR A 10 -23.85 -15.26 4.11
N GLU A 11 -23.58 -16.20 5.02
CA GLU A 11 -24.10 -17.56 4.96
C GLU A 11 -25.63 -17.61 5.00
N GLY A 12 -26.25 -16.74 5.80
CA GLY A 12 -27.71 -16.59 5.91
C GLY A 12 -28.41 -15.92 4.71
N LEU A 13 -27.65 -15.38 3.76
CA LEU A 13 -28.21 -14.81 2.53
C LEU A 13 -28.72 -15.90 1.59
N SER A 14 -29.83 -15.61 0.90
CA SER A 14 -30.31 -16.44 -0.21
C SER A 14 -29.29 -16.48 -1.35
N MET A 15 -29.36 -17.49 -2.21
CA MET A 15 -28.45 -17.57 -3.37
C MET A 15 -28.57 -16.33 -4.26
N PHE A 16 -29.78 -15.81 -4.44
CA PHE A 16 -30.01 -14.59 -5.21
C PHE A 16 -29.34 -13.37 -4.56
N GLU A 17 -29.55 -13.16 -3.26
CA GLU A 17 -28.91 -12.07 -2.49
C GLU A 17 -27.37 -12.16 -2.56
N LYS A 18 -26.80 -13.36 -2.42
CA LYS A 18 -25.36 -13.60 -2.59
C LYS A 18 -24.89 -13.16 -3.97
N ARG A 19 -25.61 -13.51 -5.05
CA ARG A 19 -25.25 -13.11 -6.42
C ARG A 19 -25.36 -11.60 -6.64
N VAL A 20 -26.38 -10.95 -6.11
CA VAL A 20 -26.51 -9.48 -6.16
C VAL A 20 -25.33 -8.81 -5.46
N LEU A 21 -24.98 -9.24 -4.24
CA LEU A 21 -23.86 -8.69 -3.49
C LEU A 21 -22.51 -8.94 -4.19
N GLN A 22 -22.29 -10.14 -4.73
CA GLN A 22 -21.10 -10.48 -5.52
C GLN A 22 -20.98 -9.58 -6.76
N MET A 23 -22.08 -9.32 -7.45
CA MET A 23 -22.09 -8.42 -8.61
C MET A 23 -21.69 -6.99 -8.22
N ILE A 24 -22.29 -6.42 -7.16
CA ILE A 24 -21.95 -5.08 -6.64
C ILE A 24 -20.46 -5.00 -6.27
N SER A 25 -19.93 -6.02 -5.58
CA SER A 25 -18.53 -6.08 -5.17
C SER A 25 -17.55 -6.06 -6.37
N VAL A 26 -17.85 -6.81 -7.43
CA VAL A 26 -17.01 -6.88 -8.63
C VAL A 26 -17.16 -5.64 -9.52
N ILE A 27 -18.32 -4.97 -9.50
CA ILE A 27 -18.51 -3.67 -10.16
C ILE A 27 -17.61 -2.59 -9.54
N TYR A 28 -17.37 -2.65 -8.22
CA TYR A 28 -16.50 -1.76 -7.43
C TYR A 28 -16.92 -0.28 -7.34
N GLU A 29 -17.28 0.36 -8.46
CA GLU A 29 -17.98 1.65 -8.50
C GLU A 29 -19.38 1.50 -7.90
N SER A 30 -20.10 2.60 -7.66
CA SER A 30 -21.46 2.55 -7.12
C SER A 30 -22.47 2.39 -8.28
N PRO A 31 -22.98 1.19 -8.60
CA PRO A 31 -23.88 1.03 -9.73
C PRO A 31 -25.27 1.62 -9.45
N SER A 32 -25.89 2.13 -10.51
CA SER A 32 -27.32 2.40 -10.52
C SER A 32 -28.13 1.11 -10.67
N MET A 33 -29.43 1.19 -10.36
CA MET A 33 -30.36 0.07 -10.53
C MET A 33 -30.32 -0.51 -11.96
N LYS A 34 -30.28 0.35 -12.98
CA LYS A 34 -30.22 -0.05 -14.39
C LYS A 34 -28.95 -0.83 -14.73
N GLN A 35 -27.81 -0.41 -14.18
CA GLN A 35 -26.53 -1.09 -14.40
C GLN A 35 -26.52 -2.47 -13.72
N LEU A 36 -27.10 -2.57 -12.53
CA LEU A 36 -27.27 -3.86 -11.84
C LEU A 36 -28.18 -4.80 -12.63
N GLU A 37 -29.34 -4.33 -13.08
CA GLU A 37 -30.27 -5.11 -13.89
C GLU A 37 -29.61 -5.63 -15.17
N GLN A 38 -28.86 -4.77 -15.87
CA GLN A 38 -28.11 -5.15 -17.07
C GLN A 38 -27.10 -6.26 -16.78
N CYS A 39 -26.33 -6.14 -15.68
CA CYS A 39 -25.32 -7.14 -15.33
C CYS A 39 -25.94 -8.46 -14.86
N LEU A 40 -26.98 -8.42 -14.02
CA LEU A 40 -27.66 -9.61 -13.51
C LEU A 40 -28.37 -10.37 -14.63
N SER A 41 -29.00 -9.65 -15.56
CA SER A 41 -29.64 -10.24 -16.75
C SER A 41 -28.61 -10.88 -17.68
N ALA A 42 -27.50 -10.18 -17.96
CA ALA A 42 -26.42 -10.74 -18.77
C ALA A 42 -25.75 -11.96 -18.13
N GLY A 43 -25.79 -12.06 -16.80
CA GLY A 43 -25.32 -13.22 -16.05
C GLY A 43 -26.31 -14.37 -15.91
N ASN A 44 -27.51 -14.26 -16.49
CA ASN A 44 -28.61 -15.21 -16.31
C ASN A 44 -28.88 -15.53 -14.83
N VAL A 45 -28.79 -14.52 -13.96
CA VAL A 45 -29.06 -14.69 -12.53
C VAL A 45 -30.55 -14.94 -12.32
N LYS A 46 -30.88 -16.01 -11.61
CA LYS A 46 -32.26 -16.45 -11.38
C LYS A 46 -32.69 -16.20 -9.94
N THR A 47 -33.99 -15.97 -9.75
CA THR A 47 -34.62 -15.91 -8.43
C THR A 47 -34.79 -17.32 -7.83
N ILE A 48 -35.32 -17.40 -6.61
CA ILE A 48 -35.60 -18.68 -5.93
C ILE A 48 -36.54 -19.55 -6.77
N ASP A 49 -37.47 -18.94 -7.49
CA ASP A 49 -38.46 -19.63 -8.33
C ASP A 49 -37.91 -20.08 -9.70
N GLY A 50 -36.62 -19.82 -9.97
CA GLY A 50 -35.95 -20.23 -11.20
C GLY A 50 -36.21 -19.35 -12.43
N TYR A 51 -37.00 -18.29 -12.29
CA TYR A 51 -37.23 -17.26 -13.31
C TYR A 51 -36.09 -16.23 -13.35
N GLY A 52 -35.98 -15.49 -14.46
CA GLY A 52 -35.11 -14.31 -14.52
C GLY A 52 -35.56 -13.24 -13.52
N CYS A 53 -34.62 -12.54 -12.90
CA CYS A 53 -34.95 -11.51 -11.93
C CYS A 53 -35.55 -10.27 -12.59
N ASN A 54 -36.60 -9.71 -11.98
CA ASN A 54 -37.15 -8.41 -12.34
C ASN A 54 -36.66 -7.31 -11.37
N VAL A 55 -37.02 -6.06 -11.67
CA VAL A 55 -36.65 -4.87 -10.87
C VAL A 55 -37.10 -4.98 -9.41
N GLN A 56 -38.26 -5.58 -9.11
CA GLN A 56 -38.75 -5.73 -7.74
C GLN A 56 -37.94 -6.77 -6.95
N ASP A 57 -37.54 -7.87 -7.58
CA ASP A 57 -36.69 -8.89 -6.95
C ASP A 57 -35.36 -8.27 -6.52
N ILE A 58 -34.74 -7.51 -7.43
CA ILE A 58 -33.47 -6.82 -7.19
C ILE A 58 -33.65 -5.79 -6.07
N ARG A 59 -34.74 -4.98 -6.06
CA ARG A 59 -35.02 -4.01 -4.98
C ARG A 59 -35.18 -4.69 -3.62
N ALA A 60 -35.90 -5.81 -3.56
CA ALA A 60 -36.08 -6.56 -2.32
C ALA A 60 -34.73 -7.08 -1.78
N ALA A 61 -33.87 -7.61 -2.66
CA ALA A 61 -32.53 -8.02 -2.29
C ALA A 61 -31.67 -6.85 -1.79
N LEU A 62 -31.69 -5.71 -2.49
CA LEU A 62 -30.94 -4.51 -2.10
C LEU A 62 -31.39 -3.97 -0.74
N HIS A 63 -32.70 -3.86 -0.50
CA HIS A 63 -33.25 -3.46 0.79
C HIS A 63 -32.76 -4.37 1.92
N ARG A 64 -32.77 -5.69 1.69
CA ARG A 64 -32.28 -6.65 2.70
C ARG A 64 -30.77 -6.52 2.93
N LEU A 65 -29.97 -6.38 1.87
CA LEU A 65 -28.52 -6.17 1.99
C LEU A 65 -28.18 -4.87 2.74
N GLU A 66 -28.98 -3.82 2.54
CA GLU A 66 -28.84 -2.56 3.28
C GLU A 66 -29.25 -2.69 4.75
N THR A 67 -30.36 -3.40 5.03
CA THR A 67 -30.81 -3.70 6.40
C THR A 67 -29.74 -4.48 7.18
N LEU A 68 -28.97 -5.33 6.49
CA LEU A 68 -27.85 -6.09 7.05
C LEU A 68 -26.53 -5.30 7.04
N HIS A 69 -26.55 -4.03 6.64
CA HIS A 69 -25.39 -3.13 6.57
C HIS A 69 -24.25 -3.61 5.66
N LEU A 70 -24.57 -4.45 4.67
CA LEU A 70 -23.60 -4.94 3.67
C LEU A 70 -23.42 -3.95 2.52
N ILE A 71 -24.46 -3.18 2.21
CA ILE A 71 -24.43 -2.07 1.27
C ILE A 71 -25.06 -0.83 1.90
N ARG A 72 -24.86 0.31 1.26
CA ARG A 72 -25.53 1.58 1.54
C ARG A 72 -26.13 2.12 0.25
N GLU A 73 -27.35 2.63 0.35
CA GLU A 73 -27.93 3.47 -0.68
C GLU A 73 -27.35 4.88 -0.58
N ASN A 74 -26.88 5.42 -1.71
CA ASN A 74 -26.43 6.80 -1.84
C ASN A 74 -27.31 7.52 -2.86
N ARG A 75 -27.91 8.63 -2.43
CA ARG A 75 -28.78 9.47 -3.25
C ARG A 75 -28.05 10.75 -3.60
N GLU A 76 -27.63 10.88 -4.85
CA GLU A 76 -27.11 12.16 -5.37
C GLU A 76 -28.26 13.08 -5.79
N SER A 77 -29.40 12.51 -6.21
CA SER A 77 -30.63 13.22 -6.53
C SER A 77 -31.87 12.35 -6.23
N ILE A 78 -33.08 12.91 -6.36
CA ILE A 78 -34.34 12.14 -6.24
C ILE A 78 -34.42 11.02 -7.30
N TYR A 79 -33.71 11.16 -8.42
CA TYR A 79 -33.76 10.25 -9.56
C TYR A 79 -32.52 9.34 -9.67
N ASP A 80 -31.44 9.66 -8.94
CA ASP A 80 -30.16 8.97 -9.03
C ASP A 80 -29.81 8.28 -7.71
N VAL A 81 -30.12 6.99 -7.66
CA VAL A 81 -29.86 6.09 -6.55
C VAL A 81 -28.74 5.13 -6.91
N TYR A 82 -27.69 5.12 -6.10
CA TYR A 82 -26.50 4.28 -6.29
C TYR A 82 -26.26 3.39 -5.07
N TYR A 83 -25.78 2.17 -5.31
CA TYR A 83 -25.54 1.19 -4.24
C TYR A 83 -24.06 0.96 -4.04
N GLN A 84 -23.57 1.05 -2.80
CA GLN A 84 -22.16 0.87 -2.51
C GLN A 84 -21.94 0.03 -1.26
N SER A 85 -21.06 -0.97 -1.34
CA SER A 85 -20.50 -1.63 -0.16
C SER A 85 -19.25 -0.88 0.33
N ASN A 86 -18.97 -0.95 1.63
CA ASN A 86 -17.67 -0.50 2.14
C ASN A 86 -16.54 -1.44 1.68
N ASP A 87 -15.29 -0.97 1.72
CA ASP A 87 -14.14 -1.73 1.20
C ASP A 87 -13.96 -3.13 1.82
N PRO A 88 -14.10 -3.31 3.15
CA PRO A 88 -14.06 -4.65 3.75
C PRO A 88 -15.09 -5.60 3.16
N VAL A 89 -16.37 -5.19 3.08
CA VAL A 89 -17.44 -6.03 2.54
C VAL A 89 -17.21 -6.30 1.05
N LYS A 90 -16.74 -5.32 0.27
CA LYS A 90 -16.37 -5.52 -1.14
C LYS A 90 -15.37 -6.65 -1.27
N ASN A 91 -14.23 -6.58 -0.59
CA ASN A 91 -13.18 -7.58 -0.76
C ASN A 91 -13.60 -8.95 -0.26
N MET A 92 -14.19 -9.04 0.93
CA MET A 92 -14.65 -10.33 1.45
C MET A 92 -15.67 -10.99 0.51
N THR A 93 -16.60 -10.21 -0.04
CA THR A 93 -17.56 -10.72 -1.04
C THR A 93 -16.88 -11.17 -2.34
N ALA A 94 -15.88 -10.42 -2.82
CA ALA A 94 -15.12 -10.82 -4.00
C ALA A 94 -14.36 -12.14 -3.79
N LEU A 95 -13.79 -12.33 -2.59
CA LEU A 95 -13.15 -13.59 -2.21
C LEU A 95 -14.15 -14.75 -2.13
N LYS A 96 -15.39 -14.51 -1.66
CA LYS A 96 -16.47 -15.51 -1.76
C LYS A 96 -16.79 -15.86 -3.22
N ALA A 97 -16.94 -14.86 -4.09
CA ALA A 97 -17.17 -15.09 -5.52
C ALA A 97 -16.04 -15.88 -6.19
N LEU A 98 -14.79 -15.67 -5.74
CA LEU A 98 -13.64 -16.44 -6.18
C LEU A 98 -13.71 -17.90 -5.71
N LYS A 99 -14.00 -18.12 -4.42
CA LYS A 99 -14.14 -19.45 -3.82
C LYS A 99 -15.27 -20.25 -4.46
N ASP A 100 -16.37 -19.58 -4.81
CA ASP A 100 -17.53 -20.19 -5.48
C ASP A 100 -17.30 -20.47 -6.98
N GLY A 101 -16.12 -20.13 -7.52
CA GLY A 101 -15.80 -20.27 -8.95
C GLY A 101 -16.49 -19.26 -9.87
N GLY A 102 -17.28 -18.33 -9.32
CA GLY A 102 -18.07 -17.36 -10.09
C GLY A 102 -17.30 -16.14 -10.59
N MET A 103 -16.14 -15.83 -9.99
CA MET A 103 -15.39 -14.59 -10.26
C MET A 103 -15.12 -14.33 -11.75
N LYS A 104 -14.64 -15.33 -12.49
CA LYS A 104 -14.32 -15.16 -13.93
C LYS A 104 -15.54 -14.77 -14.76
N ASN A 105 -16.69 -15.41 -14.50
CA ASN A 105 -17.93 -15.12 -15.21
C ASN A 105 -18.46 -13.72 -14.88
N ILE A 106 -18.52 -13.39 -13.58
CA ILE A 106 -18.97 -12.07 -13.11
C ILE A 106 -18.08 -10.96 -13.70
N ALA A 107 -16.75 -11.14 -13.66
CA ALA A 107 -15.81 -10.19 -14.24
C ALA A 107 -16.06 -9.96 -15.74
N ALA A 108 -16.26 -11.01 -16.52
CA ALA A 108 -16.53 -10.89 -17.96
C ALA A 108 -17.83 -10.13 -18.25
N ILE A 109 -18.89 -10.39 -17.47
CA ILE A 109 -20.16 -9.68 -17.58
C ILE A 109 -19.98 -8.18 -17.28
N VAL A 110 -19.34 -7.86 -16.16
CA VAL A 110 -19.13 -6.48 -15.72
C VAL A 110 -18.24 -5.71 -16.69
N GLN A 111 -17.14 -6.30 -17.17
CA GLN A 111 -16.26 -5.65 -18.13
C GLN A 111 -16.94 -5.40 -19.49
N LYS A 112 -17.86 -6.28 -19.91
CA LYS A 112 -18.65 -6.10 -21.13
C LYS A 112 -19.74 -5.03 -20.95
N ALA A 113 -20.47 -5.06 -19.84
CA ALA A 113 -21.57 -4.12 -19.58
C ALA A 113 -21.05 -2.71 -19.22
N MET A 114 -19.90 -2.65 -18.54
CA MET A 114 -19.33 -1.42 -17.98
C MET A 114 -17.84 -1.32 -18.34
N PRO A 115 -17.48 -1.18 -19.63
CA PRO A 115 -16.09 -1.15 -20.06
C PRO A 115 -15.33 0.01 -19.40
N VAL A 116 -14.01 -0.17 -19.26
CA VAL A 116 -13.13 0.88 -18.73
C VAL A 116 -13.27 2.12 -19.63
N ASN A 117 -13.63 3.23 -19.00
CA ASN A 117 -13.67 4.54 -19.62
C ASN A 117 -12.68 5.45 -18.88
N VAL A 118 -11.91 6.25 -19.63
CA VAL A 118 -10.90 7.20 -19.14
C VAL A 118 -11.48 8.36 -18.32
N VAL A 119 -12.78 8.37 -18.05
CA VAL A 119 -13.46 9.36 -17.20
C VAL A 119 -13.67 8.84 -15.77
N ASN A 120 -13.72 7.52 -15.55
CA ASN A 120 -13.94 6.96 -14.22
C ASN A 120 -12.71 6.16 -13.70
N PRO A 121 -11.96 6.68 -12.70
CA PRO A 121 -10.80 5.97 -12.13
C PRO A 121 -11.20 4.66 -11.42
N ASP A 122 -12.42 4.56 -10.89
CA ASP A 122 -12.86 3.35 -10.20
C ASP A 122 -12.97 2.16 -11.15
N ARG A 123 -13.28 2.37 -12.43
CA ARG A 123 -13.26 1.29 -13.43
C ARG A 123 -11.85 0.78 -13.71
N VAL A 124 -10.85 1.65 -13.62
CA VAL A 124 -9.44 1.23 -13.74
C VAL A 124 -9.04 0.38 -12.54
N ILE A 125 -9.40 0.82 -11.32
CA ILE A 125 -9.15 0.05 -10.09
C ILE A 125 -9.91 -1.27 -10.11
N ARG A 126 -11.16 -1.30 -10.59
CA ARG A 126 -11.96 -2.51 -10.75
C ARG A 126 -11.25 -3.54 -11.62
N ASP A 127 -10.79 -3.14 -12.81
CA ASP A 127 -10.12 -4.06 -13.72
C ASP A 127 -8.75 -4.51 -13.19
N MET A 128 -8.08 -3.67 -12.42
CA MET A 128 -6.89 -4.03 -11.65
C MET A 128 -7.22 -5.09 -10.57
N ARG A 129 -8.29 -4.89 -9.79
CA ARG A 129 -8.83 -5.84 -8.79
C ARG A 129 -9.16 -7.19 -9.41
N ILE A 130 -9.84 -7.19 -10.55
CA ILE A 130 -10.13 -8.41 -11.30
C ILE A 130 -8.82 -9.12 -11.67
N GLY A 131 -7.77 -8.40 -12.07
CA GLY A 131 -6.44 -8.97 -12.31
C GLY A 131 -5.88 -9.71 -11.10
N PHE A 132 -5.99 -9.13 -9.89
CA PHE A 132 -5.61 -9.80 -8.63
C PHE A 132 -6.43 -11.07 -8.39
N TYR A 133 -7.77 -10.98 -8.40
CA TYR A 133 -8.63 -12.14 -8.12
C TYR A 133 -8.50 -13.26 -9.16
N THR A 134 -8.18 -12.92 -10.41
CA THR A 134 -7.97 -13.89 -11.50
C THR A 134 -6.51 -14.32 -11.65
N ARG A 135 -5.60 -13.82 -10.80
CA ARG A 135 -4.15 -14.08 -10.83
C ARG A 135 -3.47 -13.68 -12.14
N ASN A 136 -4.03 -12.69 -12.84
CA ASN A 136 -3.49 -12.16 -14.08
C ASN A 136 -2.59 -10.95 -13.80
N VAL A 137 -1.27 -11.21 -13.73
CA VAL A 137 -0.23 -10.20 -13.46
C VAL A 137 -0.25 -9.09 -14.49
N GLU A 138 -0.34 -9.45 -15.77
CA GLU A 138 -0.30 -8.48 -16.87
C GLU A 138 -1.50 -7.52 -16.78
N GLN A 139 -2.70 -8.06 -16.60
CA GLN A 139 -3.91 -7.25 -16.44
C GLN A 139 -3.78 -6.28 -15.26
N ALA A 140 -3.41 -6.78 -14.08
CA ALA A 140 -3.29 -5.95 -12.88
C ALA A 140 -2.27 -4.81 -13.09
N MET A 141 -1.07 -5.14 -13.58
CA MET A 141 0.01 -4.16 -13.71
C MET A 141 -0.20 -3.19 -14.88
N ASN A 142 -0.81 -3.61 -15.98
CA ASN A 142 -1.15 -2.71 -17.08
C ASN A 142 -2.25 -1.72 -16.68
N LYS A 143 -3.24 -2.14 -15.89
CA LYS A 143 -4.28 -1.24 -15.36
C LYS A 143 -3.72 -0.29 -14.32
N TYR A 144 -2.80 -0.73 -13.47
CA TYR A 144 -2.09 0.15 -12.55
C TYR A 144 -1.31 1.25 -13.30
N LYS A 145 -0.53 0.88 -14.33
CA LYS A 145 0.19 1.84 -15.20
C LYS A 145 -0.74 2.82 -15.90
N LEU A 146 -1.86 2.32 -16.43
CA LEU A 146 -2.88 3.17 -17.05
C LEU A 146 -3.45 4.19 -16.06
N GLY A 147 -3.76 3.74 -14.83
CA GLY A 147 -4.22 4.59 -13.76
C GLY A 147 -3.22 5.67 -13.37
N LEU A 148 -1.95 5.33 -13.25
CA LEU A 148 -0.88 6.30 -13.01
C LEU A 148 -0.73 7.33 -14.13
N SER A 149 -0.99 6.93 -15.39
CA SER A 149 -0.90 7.82 -16.55
C SER A 149 -2.05 8.82 -16.64
N ILE A 150 -3.26 8.41 -16.25
CA ILE A 150 -4.48 9.23 -16.41
C ILE A 150 -4.82 9.97 -15.11
N TYR A 151 -4.62 9.32 -13.97
CA TYR A 151 -5.00 9.79 -12.63
C TYR A 151 -3.86 9.67 -11.61
N PRO A 152 -2.68 10.23 -11.86
CA PRO A 152 -1.51 10.05 -11.00
C PRO A 152 -1.80 10.40 -9.53
N ASN A 153 -2.37 11.58 -9.28
CA ASN A 153 -2.67 12.02 -7.92
C ASN A 153 -3.68 11.11 -7.20
N TYR A 154 -4.68 10.57 -7.91
CA TYR A 154 -5.63 9.66 -7.28
C TYR A 154 -4.94 8.33 -6.93
N PHE A 155 -4.19 7.75 -7.87
CA PHE A 155 -3.55 6.46 -7.68
C PHE A 155 -2.49 6.49 -6.57
N TYR A 156 -1.69 7.56 -6.51
CA TYR A 156 -0.66 7.72 -5.48
C TYR A 156 -1.21 7.92 -4.07
N ASN A 157 -2.41 8.51 -3.91
CA ASN A 157 -2.97 8.81 -2.60
C ASN A 157 -3.97 7.75 -2.11
N THR A 158 -4.42 6.83 -2.96
CA THR A 158 -5.55 5.92 -2.65
C THR A 158 -5.11 4.61 -1.98
N ARG A 159 -3.79 4.32 -1.87
CA ARG A 159 -3.25 3.06 -1.31
C ARG A 159 -3.92 1.84 -1.94
N ILE A 160 -3.84 1.76 -3.26
CA ILE A 160 -4.70 0.86 -4.05
C ILE A 160 -4.42 -0.59 -3.69
N PHE A 161 -3.16 -0.99 -3.54
CA PHE A 161 -2.84 -2.37 -3.20
C PHE A 161 -3.31 -2.75 -1.80
N GLY A 162 -3.18 -1.83 -0.83
CA GLY A 162 -3.75 -1.97 0.50
C GLY A 162 -5.26 -2.13 0.48
N ARG A 163 -5.98 -1.32 -0.32
CA ARG A 163 -7.43 -1.45 -0.48
C ARG A 163 -7.86 -2.76 -1.12
N ILE A 164 -7.01 -3.40 -1.93
CA ILE A 164 -7.34 -4.68 -2.58
C ILE A 164 -7.00 -5.86 -1.68
N CYS A 165 -5.84 -5.80 -1.02
CA CYS A 165 -5.24 -6.96 -0.36
C CYS A 165 -5.27 -6.92 1.16
N ASN A 166 -5.48 -5.75 1.79
CA ASN A 166 -5.40 -5.54 3.25
C ASN A 166 -6.70 -4.96 3.84
N MET A 167 -7.87 -5.37 3.32
CA MET A 167 -9.18 -4.88 3.78
C MET A 167 -10.25 -5.99 3.76
N PRO A 168 -10.28 -6.93 4.73
CA PRO A 168 -9.18 -7.31 5.61
C PRO A 168 -8.12 -8.15 4.86
N PHE A 169 -6.96 -8.37 5.48
CA PHE A 169 -5.92 -9.24 4.93
C PHE A 169 -6.31 -10.72 5.04
N ASP A 170 -6.41 -11.42 3.89
CA ASP A 170 -6.61 -12.86 3.84
C ASP A 170 -5.30 -13.55 3.45
N ILE A 171 -4.60 -14.11 4.44
CA ILE A 171 -3.28 -14.70 4.23
C ILE A 171 -3.30 -15.91 3.29
N SER A 172 -4.33 -16.75 3.37
CA SER A 172 -4.45 -17.96 2.54
C SER A 172 -4.65 -17.61 1.07
N TRP A 173 -5.51 -16.64 0.79
CA TRP A 173 -5.69 -16.11 -0.55
C TRP A 173 -4.45 -15.37 -1.04
N PHE A 174 -3.84 -14.53 -0.20
CA PHE A 174 -2.68 -13.74 -0.57
C PHE A 174 -1.48 -14.60 -0.99
N LYS A 175 -1.17 -15.65 -0.21
CA LYS A 175 -0.14 -16.65 -0.54
C LYS A 175 -0.37 -17.35 -1.88
N SER A 176 -1.63 -17.38 -2.36
CA SER A 176 -1.99 -17.99 -3.64
C SER A 176 -1.75 -17.09 -4.86
N LEU A 177 -1.41 -15.81 -4.65
CA LEU A 177 -1.13 -14.86 -5.73
C LEU A 177 0.23 -15.14 -6.38
N PRO A 178 0.43 -14.81 -7.67
CA PRO A 178 1.76 -14.76 -8.27
C PRO A 178 2.72 -13.83 -7.51
N ILE A 179 3.99 -14.21 -7.42
CA ILE A 179 5.04 -13.48 -6.69
C ILE A 179 5.12 -11.97 -7.06
N PRO A 180 5.03 -11.56 -8.34
CA PRO A 180 5.06 -10.13 -8.67
C PRO A 180 3.91 -9.32 -8.04
N LEU A 181 2.72 -9.93 -7.91
CA LEU A 181 1.57 -9.29 -7.25
C LEU A 181 1.75 -9.25 -5.74
N GLN A 182 2.29 -10.33 -5.14
CA GLN A 182 2.62 -10.34 -3.72
C GLN A 182 3.64 -9.25 -3.39
N ALA A 183 4.75 -9.19 -4.13
CA ALA A 183 5.83 -8.23 -3.90
C ALA A 183 5.34 -6.78 -4.00
N THR A 184 4.55 -6.46 -5.04
CA THR A 184 4.05 -5.10 -5.26
C THR A 184 3.03 -4.70 -4.19
N ALA A 185 2.15 -5.61 -3.78
CA ALA A 185 1.16 -5.30 -2.74
C ALA A 185 1.78 -5.20 -1.35
N LEU A 186 2.72 -6.08 -1.00
CA LEU A 186 3.42 -6.03 0.27
C LEU A 186 4.28 -4.77 0.41
N ASP A 187 4.89 -4.28 -0.67
CA ASP A 187 5.67 -3.03 -0.64
C ASP A 187 4.84 -1.86 -0.12
N GLU A 188 3.64 -1.64 -0.67
CA GLU A 188 2.73 -0.57 -0.21
C GLU A 188 2.20 -0.83 1.21
N ILE A 189 1.75 -2.07 1.49
CA ILE A 189 1.09 -2.43 2.75
C ILE A 189 2.06 -2.36 3.93
N ILE A 190 3.26 -2.92 3.79
CA ILE A 190 4.28 -2.94 4.85
C ILE A 190 4.73 -1.52 5.14
N GLU A 191 4.95 -0.70 4.11
CA GLU A 191 5.36 0.68 4.29
C GLU A 191 4.26 1.50 4.98
N ASP A 192 2.98 1.30 4.65
CA ASP A 192 1.86 1.90 5.38
C ASP A 192 1.81 1.47 6.85
N ALA A 193 1.99 0.17 7.11
CA ALA A 193 1.98 -0.38 8.46
C ALA A 193 3.14 0.17 9.31
N ILE A 194 4.36 0.25 8.76
CA ILE A 194 5.51 0.85 9.44
C ILE A 194 5.25 2.31 9.81
N ILE A 195 4.75 3.10 8.85
CA ILE A 195 4.46 4.54 9.05
C ILE A 195 3.40 4.74 10.14
N ALA A 196 2.40 3.86 10.20
CA ALA A 196 1.33 3.88 11.18
C ALA A 196 1.67 3.17 12.50
N LEU A 197 2.84 2.53 12.60
CA LEU A 197 3.24 1.62 13.67
C LEU A 197 2.21 0.51 13.91
N GLU A 198 1.63 -0.05 12.86
CA GLU A 198 0.75 -1.21 12.93
C GLU A 198 1.55 -2.52 13.08
N PRO A 199 0.99 -3.57 13.70
CA PRO A 199 1.64 -4.88 13.83
C PRO A 199 2.06 -5.47 12.47
N LEU A 200 3.27 -6.04 12.41
CA LEU A 200 3.86 -6.58 11.19
C LEU A 200 3.88 -8.12 11.12
N ASP A 201 3.47 -8.82 12.19
CA ASP A 201 3.59 -10.27 12.34
C ASP A 201 2.86 -11.05 11.22
N THR A 202 1.67 -10.58 10.84
CA THR A 202 0.88 -11.18 9.77
C THR A 202 1.63 -11.20 8.44
N PHE A 203 2.42 -10.16 8.16
CA PHE A 203 3.20 -10.07 6.92
C PHE A 203 4.47 -10.92 6.99
N LEU A 204 5.08 -11.07 8.17
CA LEU A 204 6.22 -11.95 8.38
C LEU A 204 5.92 -13.41 8.04
N GLU A 205 4.71 -13.88 8.35
CA GLU A 205 4.30 -15.24 8.01
C GLU A 205 4.28 -15.49 6.49
N VAL A 206 4.03 -14.45 5.68
CA VAL A 206 4.13 -14.52 4.22
C VAL A 206 5.58 -14.40 3.77
N LEU A 207 6.30 -13.39 4.26
CA LEU A 207 7.65 -13.04 3.84
C LEU A 207 8.69 -14.13 4.16
N SER A 208 8.59 -14.75 5.33
CA SER A 208 9.54 -15.76 5.82
C SER A 208 9.68 -16.99 4.92
N GLN A 209 8.64 -17.32 4.15
CA GLN A 209 8.65 -18.42 3.18
C GLN A 209 9.69 -18.22 2.07
N TYR A 210 10.11 -16.98 1.85
CA TYR A 210 11.01 -16.60 0.77
C TYR A 210 12.44 -16.27 1.26
N LYS A 211 12.75 -16.49 2.55
CA LYS A 211 14.08 -16.21 3.12
C LYS A 211 15.20 -16.85 2.30
N TYR A 212 14.98 -18.08 1.82
CA TYR A 212 15.93 -18.88 1.06
C TYR A 212 15.57 -19.02 -0.43
N SER A 213 14.76 -18.09 -0.97
CA SER A 213 14.39 -18.13 -2.38
C SER A 213 15.61 -18.02 -3.29
N PRO A 214 15.55 -18.60 -4.52
CA PRO A 214 16.65 -18.56 -5.46
C PRO A 214 17.15 -17.13 -5.68
N LYS A 215 18.47 -16.98 -5.77
CA LYS A 215 19.08 -15.69 -6.08
C LYS A 215 18.76 -15.36 -7.54
N GLY A 216 17.86 -14.39 -7.74
CA GLY A 216 17.57 -13.84 -9.05
C GLY A 216 18.80 -13.19 -9.70
N ASP A 217 18.75 -12.99 -11.01
CA ASP A 217 19.70 -12.09 -11.65
C ASP A 217 19.50 -10.67 -11.08
N ALA A 218 20.53 -9.82 -11.13
CA ALA A 218 20.57 -8.52 -10.45
C ALA A 218 19.49 -7.48 -10.91
N LYS A 219 18.47 -7.90 -11.67
CA LYS A 219 17.42 -7.06 -12.24
C LYS A 219 16.07 -7.29 -11.55
N GLY A 220 15.91 -6.73 -10.35
CA GLY A 220 14.57 -6.49 -9.78
C GLY A 220 13.67 -7.71 -9.78
N ASP A 221 14.24 -8.88 -9.46
CA ASP A 221 13.48 -10.11 -9.28
C ASP A 221 12.50 -9.91 -8.11
N SER A 222 11.25 -10.33 -8.31
CA SER A 222 10.21 -10.20 -7.28
C SER A 222 10.57 -10.98 -6.01
N TYR A 223 11.37 -12.05 -6.11
CA TYR A 223 11.90 -12.74 -4.93
C TYR A 223 12.90 -11.89 -4.14
N GLN A 224 13.82 -11.19 -4.82
CA GLN A 224 14.76 -10.28 -4.14
C GLN A 224 14.03 -9.12 -3.48
N HIS A 225 12.97 -8.61 -4.13
CA HIS A 225 12.12 -7.58 -3.53
C HIS A 225 11.41 -8.10 -2.27
N ILE A 226 10.88 -9.33 -2.28
CA ILE A 226 10.28 -9.92 -1.08
C ILE A 226 11.32 -10.11 0.03
N ARG A 227 12.54 -10.58 -0.28
CA ARG A 227 13.64 -10.66 0.70
C ARG A 227 13.98 -9.29 1.28
N PHE A 228 13.98 -8.24 0.45
CA PHE A 228 14.14 -6.87 0.90
C PHE A 228 13.06 -6.45 1.90
N LEU A 229 11.79 -6.76 1.61
CA LEU A 229 10.67 -6.47 2.50
C LEU A 229 10.77 -7.26 3.81
N LEU A 230 11.20 -8.54 3.77
CA LEU A 230 11.48 -9.34 4.96
C LEU A 230 12.53 -8.66 5.86
N ALA A 231 13.68 -8.30 5.28
CA ALA A 231 14.74 -7.62 6.02
C ALA A 231 14.27 -6.26 6.59
N THR A 232 13.48 -5.53 5.82
CA THR A 232 12.90 -4.24 6.26
C THR A 232 12.00 -4.44 7.48
N VAL A 233 11.06 -5.39 7.43
CA VAL A 233 10.21 -5.69 8.60
C VAL A 233 11.05 -6.08 9.81
N LEU A 234 12.01 -7.00 9.65
CA LEU A 234 12.89 -7.42 10.75
C LEU A 234 13.71 -6.26 11.34
N ILE A 235 14.15 -5.30 10.52
CA ILE A 235 14.82 -4.08 11.00
C ILE A 235 13.88 -3.25 11.87
N PHE A 236 12.64 -3.02 11.41
CA PHE A 236 11.67 -2.22 12.15
C PHE A 236 11.16 -2.91 13.43
N GLN A 237 11.22 -4.24 13.49
CA GLN A 237 11.00 -5.02 14.71
C GLN A 237 12.22 -5.12 15.64
N GLY A 238 13.34 -4.46 15.30
CA GLY A 238 14.59 -4.54 16.06
C GLY A 238 15.34 -5.88 15.98
N LYS A 239 14.90 -6.82 15.15
CA LYS A 239 15.52 -8.14 14.93
C LYS A 239 16.72 -8.05 13.97
N LEU A 240 17.70 -7.22 14.32
CA LEU A 240 18.82 -6.85 13.43
C LEU A 240 19.71 -8.03 13.04
N THR A 241 19.86 -9.03 13.91
CA THR A 241 20.60 -10.26 13.61
C THR A 241 19.91 -11.05 12.50
N GLU A 242 18.61 -11.32 12.66
CA GLU A 242 17.81 -12.04 11.66
C GLU A 242 17.76 -11.28 10.33
N ALA A 243 17.61 -9.96 10.37
CA ALA A 243 17.65 -9.12 9.18
C ALA A 243 18.98 -9.25 8.42
N SER A 244 20.10 -9.37 9.14
CA SER A 244 21.43 -9.55 8.54
C SER A 244 21.64 -10.92 7.88
N GLU A 245 20.84 -11.92 8.23
CA GLU A 245 20.87 -13.25 7.62
C GLU A 245 20.02 -13.34 6.35
N VAL A 246 19.12 -12.38 6.12
CA VAL A 246 18.25 -12.39 4.93
C VAL A 246 19.07 -12.27 3.66
N PHE A 247 20.13 -11.45 3.68
CA PHE A 247 21.09 -11.29 2.58
C PHE A 247 22.48 -11.70 3.04
N ASP A 248 23.08 -12.66 2.34
CA ASP A 248 24.46 -13.07 2.63
C ASP A 248 25.49 -12.16 1.94
N LYS A 249 26.77 -12.42 2.17
CA LYS A 249 27.87 -11.63 1.59
C LYS A 249 28.00 -11.76 0.07
N ASN A 250 27.39 -12.79 -0.53
CA ASN A 250 27.42 -13.02 -1.96
C ASN A 250 26.24 -12.33 -2.68
N ASP A 251 25.24 -11.82 -1.94
CA ASP A 251 24.18 -10.99 -2.49
C ASP A 251 24.71 -9.57 -2.77
N VAL A 252 24.81 -9.21 -4.04
CA VAL A 252 25.45 -7.96 -4.52
C VAL A 252 24.49 -7.00 -5.22
N ASP A 253 23.19 -7.25 -5.16
CA ASP A 253 22.19 -6.33 -5.72
C ASP A 253 21.97 -5.09 -4.83
N PHE A 254 21.18 -4.14 -5.35
CA PHE A 254 20.93 -2.88 -4.65
C PHE A 254 20.10 -3.05 -3.37
N TYR A 255 19.26 -4.09 -3.27
CA TYR A 255 18.48 -4.36 -2.06
C TYR A 255 19.39 -4.85 -0.94
N ALA A 256 20.28 -5.79 -1.23
CA ALA A 256 21.25 -6.32 -0.27
C ALA A 256 22.13 -5.20 0.30
N HIS A 257 22.64 -4.32 -0.55
CA HIS A 257 23.42 -3.16 -0.14
C HIS A 257 22.61 -2.14 0.67
N CYS A 258 21.34 -1.90 0.31
CA CYS A 258 20.46 -1.00 1.05
C CYS A 258 20.19 -1.51 2.49
N VAL A 259 19.91 -2.80 2.63
CA VAL A 259 19.72 -3.46 3.95
C VAL A 259 21.01 -3.41 4.76
N ARG A 260 22.16 -3.77 4.18
CA ARG A 260 23.46 -3.70 4.88
C ARG A 260 23.79 -2.28 5.31
N GLY A 261 23.56 -1.28 4.46
CA GLY A 261 23.74 0.12 4.80
C GLY A 261 22.93 0.53 6.04
N CYS A 262 21.64 0.17 6.07
CA CYS A 262 20.79 0.42 7.22
C CYS A 262 21.31 -0.27 8.49
N LEU A 263 21.67 -1.55 8.40
CA LEU A 263 22.19 -2.31 9.55
C LEU A 263 23.50 -1.72 10.11
N GLN A 264 24.40 -1.23 9.26
CA GLN A 264 25.63 -0.55 9.73
C GLN A 264 25.31 0.78 10.40
N PHE A 265 24.37 1.54 9.85
CA PHE A 265 23.92 2.81 10.44
C PHE A 265 23.36 2.59 11.84
N LEU A 266 22.46 1.61 12.01
CA LEU A 266 21.86 1.28 13.30
C LEU A 266 22.88 0.74 14.32
N LYS A 267 24.02 0.19 13.86
CA LYS A 267 25.15 -0.23 14.72
C LYS A 267 26.11 0.92 15.06
N GLY A 268 25.87 2.13 14.53
CA GLY A 268 26.73 3.30 14.73
C GLY A 268 27.94 3.39 13.80
N ASP A 269 28.06 2.50 12.81
CA ASP A 269 29.15 2.54 11.81
C ASP A 269 28.70 3.31 10.56
N THR A 270 28.66 4.64 10.70
CA THR A 270 28.16 5.56 9.66
C THR A 270 29.00 5.49 8.37
N ASP A 271 30.31 5.26 8.47
CA ASP A 271 31.19 5.18 7.29
C ASP A 271 30.91 3.92 6.47
N LYS A 272 30.79 2.75 7.12
CA LYS A 272 30.39 1.52 6.42
C LYS A 272 28.97 1.60 5.87
N SER A 273 28.06 2.24 6.60
CA SER A 273 26.70 2.51 6.11
C SER A 273 26.71 3.24 4.77
N ILE A 274 27.42 4.38 4.70
CA ILE A 274 27.51 5.20 3.50
C ILE A 274 28.14 4.39 2.35
N ALA A 275 29.21 3.65 2.60
CA ALA A 275 29.87 2.83 1.57
C ALA A 275 28.93 1.78 0.97
N GLU A 276 28.14 1.09 1.80
CA GLU A 276 27.13 0.12 1.35
C GLU A 276 26.03 0.81 0.52
N TYR A 277 25.47 1.93 1.02
CA TYR A 277 24.43 2.65 0.30
C TYR A 277 24.90 3.22 -1.04
N GLU A 278 26.09 3.80 -1.12
CA GLU A 278 26.66 4.31 -2.38
C GLU A 278 26.90 3.18 -3.39
N THR A 279 27.32 2.01 -2.91
CA THR A 279 27.47 0.82 -3.75
C THR A 279 26.10 0.35 -4.25
N GLY A 280 25.11 0.25 -3.37
CA GLY A 280 23.73 -0.07 -3.74
C GLY A 280 23.13 0.92 -4.74
N LEU A 281 23.42 2.22 -4.59
CA LEU A 281 22.91 3.25 -5.48
C LEU A 281 23.52 3.14 -6.89
N LYS A 282 24.82 2.84 -6.98
CA LYS A 282 25.47 2.53 -8.27
C LYS A 282 24.83 1.31 -8.95
N TRP A 283 24.56 0.25 -8.18
CA TRP A 283 23.84 -0.92 -8.68
C TRP A 283 22.44 -0.57 -9.16
N PHE A 284 21.69 0.23 -8.39
CA PHE A 284 20.33 0.64 -8.72
C PHE A 284 20.28 1.49 -10.00
N GLN A 285 21.20 2.44 -10.14
CA GLN A 285 21.34 3.27 -11.35
C GLN A 285 21.69 2.43 -12.58
N LYS A 286 22.57 1.42 -12.43
CA LYS A 286 22.92 0.48 -13.50
C LYS A 286 21.74 -0.39 -13.90
N ALA A 287 21.01 -0.94 -12.92
CA ALA A 287 19.85 -1.81 -13.15
C ALA A 287 18.70 -1.07 -13.83
N THR A 288 18.39 0.14 -13.37
CA THR A 288 17.32 0.98 -13.94
C THR A 288 17.73 1.71 -15.21
N LYS A 289 19.04 1.74 -15.53
CA LYS A 289 19.63 2.57 -16.59
C LYS A 289 19.31 4.06 -16.43
N ARG A 290 19.03 4.52 -15.20
CA ARG A 290 18.71 5.92 -14.88
C ARG A 290 19.75 6.46 -13.91
N ARG A 291 20.47 7.51 -14.31
CA ARG A 291 21.45 8.20 -13.44
C ARG A 291 20.78 9.05 -12.36
N ASN A 292 19.63 9.64 -12.66
CA ASN A 292 18.87 10.50 -11.76
C ASN A 292 17.78 9.68 -11.05
N THR A 293 18.20 8.76 -10.18
CA THR A 293 17.31 7.96 -9.35
C THR A 293 17.85 7.85 -7.93
N PHE A 294 16.98 7.55 -6.99
CA PHE A 294 17.27 7.35 -5.58
C PHE A 294 16.37 6.25 -5.03
N PHE A 295 16.73 5.67 -3.88
CA PHE A 295 15.90 4.68 -3.21
C PHE A 295 14.55 5.31 -2.83
N SER A 296 13.44 4.70 -3.25
CA SER A 296 12.09 5.19 -2.96
C SER A 296 11.51 4.67 -1.65
N ASN A 297 12.15 3.67 -1.05
CA ASN A 297 11.73 3.03 0.19
C ASN A 297 12.27 3.75 1.45
N ILE A 298 11.72 3.37 2.60
CA ILE A 298 12.07 3.94 3.90
C ILE A 298 13.55 3.80 4.27
N LEU A 299 14.22 2.72 3.88
CA LEU A 299 15.66 2.54 4.17
C LEU A 299 16.51 3.58 3.42
N GLY A 300 16.02 4.09 2.29
CA GLY A 300 16.61 5.24 1.58
C GLY A 300 16.68 6.51 2.43
N VAL A 301 15.72 6.71 3.35
CA VAL A 301 15.73 7.86 4.26
C VAL A 301 16.91 7.76 5.23
N PHE A 302 17.22 6.57 5.75
CA PHE A 302 18.39 6.37 6.62
C PHE A 302 19.71 6.65 5.92
N PHE A 303 19.80 6.48 4.59
CA PHE A 303 20.99 6.90 3.86
C PHE A 303 21.19 8.42 3.93
N LEU A 304 20.12 9.20 3.75
CA LEU A 304 20.19 10.66 3.86
C LEU A 304 20.54 11.09 5.29
N VAL A 305 20.01 10.40 6.31
CA VAL A 305 20.38 10.66 7.72
C VAL A 305 21.85 10.31 7.99
N ALA A 306 22.37 9.21 7.45
CA ALA A 306 23.79 8.86 7.57
C ALA A 306 24.70 9.93 6.93
N LYS A 307 24.32 10.44 5.75
CA LYS A 307 25.00 11.57 5.10
C LYS A 307 24.93 12.86 5.92
N LEU A 308 23.78 13.13 6.52
CA LEU A 308 23.57 14.29 7.40
C LEU A 308 24.49 14.21 8.63
N GLN A 309 24.62 13.04 9.23
CA GLN A 309 25.52 12.80 10.37
C GLN A 309 26.99 13.07 10.02
N LYS A 310 27.39 12.91 8.76
CA LYS A 310 28.73 13.25 8.25
C LYS A 310 28.86 14.69 7.76
N GLY A 311 27.79 15.49 7.84
CA GLY A 311 27.78 16.88 7.37
C GLY A 311 27.80 17.02 5.84
N ASP A 312 27.45 15.97 5.09
CA ASP A 312 27.44 15.99 3.61
C ASP A 312 26.12 16.59 3.10
N THR A 313 25.92 17.90 3.36
CA THR A 313 24.69 18.63 2.99
C THR A 313 24.56 18.78 1.47
N GLU A 314 25.68 18.89 0.74
CA GLU A 314 25.72 18.94 -0.72
C GLU A 314 25.09 17.68 -1.37
N PHE A 315 25.47 16.49 -0.89
CA PHE A 315 24.89 15.23 -1.35
C PHE A 315 23.37 15.23 -1.13
N ILE A 316 22.92 15.67 0.04
CA ILE A 316 21.50 15.70 0.39
C ILE A 316 20.74 16.62 -0.56
N TYR A 317 21.17 17.86 -0.75
CA TYR A 317 20.48 18.80 -1.65
C TYR A 317 20.39 18.26 -3.08
N LYS A 318 21.47 17.68 -3.61
CA LYS A 318 21.48 17.05 -4.93
C LYS A 318 20.42 15.95 -5.06
N TYR A 319 20.33 15.05 -4.08
CA TYR A 319 19.37 13.94 -4.15
C TYR A 319 17.94 14.37 -3.82
N VAL A 320 17.75 15.40 -3.00
CA VAL A 320 16.45 16.06 -2.81
C VAL A 320 15.91 16.60 -4.14
N GLU A 321 16.75 17.23 -4.96
CA GLU A 321 16.34 17.71 -6.28
C GLU A 321 15.89 16.56 -7.21
N ILE A 322 16.61 15.44 -7.17
CA ILE A 322 16.25 14.23 -7.90
C ILE A 322 14.92 13.66 -7.40
N ILE A 323 14.75 13.51 -6.09
CA ILE A 323 13.53 12.98 -5.46
C ILE A 323 12.33 13.89 -5.74
N ASN A 324 12.51 15.21 -5.74
CA ASN A 324 11.43 16.15 -6.02
C ASN A 324 10.85 15.99 -7.43
N LYS A 325 11.67 15.55 -8.39
CA LYS A 325 11.26 15.23 -9.77
C LYS A 325 10.60 13.86 -9.92
N MET A 326 10.65 13.01 -8.89
CA MET A 326 9.93 11.74 -8.91
C MET A 326 8.42 12.01 -8.82
N PRO A 327 7.59 11.34 -9.62
CA PRO A 327 6.14 11.56 -9.59
C PRO A 327 5.53 11.15 -8.25
N TYR A 328 6.16 10.22 -7.52
CA TYR A 328 5.75 9.79 -6.20
C TYR A 328 6.96 9.44 -5.33
N TYR A 329 6.90 9.89 -4.09
CA TYR A 329 7.85 9.58 -3.02
C TYR A 329 7.10 9.74 -1.70
N LYS A 330 6.96 8.66 -0.93
CA LYS A 330 6.09 8.64 0.24
C LYS A 330 6.67 9.47 1.39
N HIS A 331 7.99 9.43 1.57
CA HIS A 331 8.70 10.12 2.65
C HIS A 331 9.04 11.59 2.34
N ARG A 332 8.20 12.30 1.60
CA ARG A 332 8.44 13.72 1.26
C ARG A 332 8.49 14.62 2.49
N ILE A 333 7.70 14.31 3.52
CA ILE A 333 7.70 15.08 4.77
C ILE A 333 9.03 14.85 5.50
N SER A 334 9.45 13.60 5.66
CA SER A 334 10.78 13.22 6.19
C SER A 334 11.92 13.96 5.47
N LEU A 335 11.86 14.04 4.14
CA LEU A 335 12.85 14.74 3.33
C LEU A 335 12.90 16.24 3.65
N LYS A 336 11.75 16.89 3.84
CA LYS A 336 11.69 18.31 4.22
C LYS A 336 12.30 18.55 5.60
N MET A 337 12.12 17.61 6.55
CA MET A 337 12.75 17.72 7.88
C MET A 337 14.27 17.60 7.79
N ILE A 338 14.78 16.66 6.98
CA ILE A 338 16.23 16.52 6.74
C ILE A 338 16.81 17.79 6.10
N VAL A 339 16.13 18.34 5.08
CA VAL A 339 16.56 19.59 4.41
C VAL A 339 16.59 20.77 5.39
N ALA A 340 15.61 20.86 6.29
CA ALA A 340 15.58 21.88 7.33
C ALA A 340 16.82 21.81 8.24
N VAL A 341 17.26 20.60 8.61
CA VAL A 341 18.50 20.43 9.38
C VAL A 341 19.72 20.88 8.56
N CYS A 342 19.83 20.48 7.29
CA CYS A 342 20.92 20.95 6.42
C CYS A 342 20.99 22.48 6.38
N SER A 343 19.85 23.14 6.14
CA SER A 343 19.81 24.60 6.07
C SER A 343 20.24 25.26 7.37
N SER A 344 19.87 24.68 8.52
CA SER A 344 20.33 25.16 9.83
C SER A 344 21.83 24.96 10.04
N LEU A 345 22.39 23.81 9.63
CA LEU A 345 23.83 23.52 9.72
C LEU A 345 24.67 24.44 8.83
N ASP A 346 24.13 24.82 7.68
CA ASP A 346 24.75 25.76 6.74
C ASP A 346 24.61 27.25 7.19
N GLY A 347 24.07 27.50 8.40
CA GLY A 347 23.87 28.84 8.96
C GLY A 347 22.62 29.58 8.46
N GLY A 348 21.73 28.89 7.74
CA GLY A 348 20.45 29.41 7.29
C GLY A 348 19.43 29.52 8.43
N HIS A 349 18.54 30.50 8.32
CA HIS A 349 17.41 30.63 9.24
C HIS A 349 16.26 29.69 8.83
N VAL A 350 15.80 28.86 9.77
CA VAL A 350 14.68 27.93 9.56
C VAL A 350 13.52 28.30 10.46
N ALA A 351 12.40 28.67 9.85
CA ALA A 351 11.16 28.97 10.59
C ALA A 351 10.48 27.66 11.03
N THR A 352 10.54 27.36 12.33
CA THR A 352 9.98 26.13 12.90
C THR A 352 8.46 26.02 12.75
N ASN A 353 7.74 27.14 12.74
CA ASN A 353 6.29 27.18 12.49
C ASN A 353 5.92 26.55 11.13
N SER A 354 6.78 26.69 10.12
CA SER A 354 6.59 26.07 8.81
C SER A 354 6.73 24.55 8.87
N LEU A 355 7.58 24.04 9.74
CA LEU A 355 7.76 22.59 9.97
C LEU A 355 6.55 22.02 10.71
N THR A 356 6.09 22.68 11.76
CA THR A 356 4.89 22.31 12.51
C THR A 356 3.68 22.24 11.59
N PHE A 357 3.46 23.28 10.78
CA PHE A 357 2.36 23.31 9.81
C PHE A 357 2.39 22.14 8.80
N LEU A 358 3.57 21.68 8.41
CA LEU A 358 3.71 20.54 7.49
C LEU A 358 3.30 19.22 8.15
N ILE A 359 3.64 19.03 9.42
CA ILE A 359 3.24 17.85 10.21
C ILE A 359 1.74 17.91 10.49
N ASP A 360 1.20 19.04 10.94
CA ASP A 360 -0.23 19.19 11.25
C ASP A 360 -1.12 18.99 10.03
N LYS A 361 -0.64 19.39 8.83
CA LYS A 361 -1.35 19.15 7.57
C LYS A 361 -1.21 17.71 7.06
N SER A 362 -0.30 16.92 7.62
CA SER A 362 -0.22 15.51 7.27
C SER A 362 -1.52 14.83 7.68
N LYS A 363 -2.29 14.35 6.71
CA LYS A 363 -3.54 13.63 6.98
C LYS A 363 -3.31 12.25 7.63
N THR A 364 -2.07 11.78 7.64
CA THR A 364 -1.67 10.47 8.16
C THR A 364 -0.62 10.69 9.24
N LYS A 365 -0.82 10.05 10.40
CA LYS A 365 0.22 9.94 11.43
C LYS A 365 1.37 9.12 10.82
N ASP A 366 2.50 9.79 10.58
CA ASP A 366 3.71 9.19 10.02
C ASP A 366 4.79 9.25 11.10
N CYS A 367 5.03 8.12 11.75
CA CYS A 367 5.94 8.03 12.89
C CYS A 367 7.39 8.39 12.51
N ILE A 368 7.80 8.15 11.27
CA ILE A 368 9.15 8.48 10.79
C ILE A 368 9.25 9.98 10.56
N ALA A 369 8.24 10.57 9.92
CA ALA A 369 8.18 12.02 9.74
C ALA A 369 8.14 12.74 11.10
N GLU A 370 7.39 12.21 12.07
CA GLU A 370 7.31 12.72 13.45
C GLU A 370 8.67 12.63 14.16
N LEU A 371 9.37 11.49 14.05
CA LEU A 371 10.72 11.33 14.60
C LEU A 371 11.71 12.34 13.99
N LEU A 372 11.70 12.49 12.68
CA LEU A 372 12.60 13.41 11.98
C LEU A 372 12.24 14.88 12.20
N TYR A 373 10.97 15.20 12.39
CA TYR A 373 10.52 16.52 12.79
C TYR A 373 11.09 16.91 14.14
N ASN A 374 10.97 16.01 15.13
CA ASN A 374 11.53 16.25 16.46
C ASN A 374 13.05 16.30 16.49
N PHE A 375 13.71 15.46 15.67
CA PHE A 375 15.14 15.56 15.43
C PHE A 375 15.50 16.94 14.84
N ALA A 376 14.74 17.43 13.86
CA ALA A 376 14.98 18.74 13.27
C ALA A 376 14.81 19.89 14.27
N LEU A 377 13.77 19.85 15.09
CA LEU A 377 13.56 20.82 16.17
C LEU A 377 14.73 20.83 17.17
N TYR A 378 15.21 19.65 17.54
CA TYR A 378 16.37 19.55 18.42
C TYR A 378 17.61 20.22 17.82
N TYR A 379 17.90 20.01 16.54
CA TYR A 379 19.04 20.64 15.87
C TYR A 379 18.90 22.15 15.71
N ILE A 380 17.69 22.64 15.41
CA ILE A 380 17.43 24.07 15.15
C ILE A 380 17.36 24.86 16.46
N ASN A 381 16.67 24.33 17.47
CA ASN A 381 16.35 25.04 18.72
C ASN A 381 17.11 24.53 19.94
N SER A 382 17.99 23.53 19.80
CA SER A 382 18.66 22.85 20.92
C SER A 382 17.69 22.21 21.93
N GLY A 383 16.48 21.86 21.50
CA GLY A 383 15.47 21.28 22.38
C GLY A 383 14.23 20.76 21.64
N ILE A 384 13.61 19.74 22.24
CA ILE A 384 12.32 19.20 21.80
C ILE A 384 11.22 19.78 22.72
N PRO A 385 10.14 20.37 22.16
CA PRO A 385 8.98 20.83 22.93
C PRO A 385 8.42 19.74 23.83
N LEU A 386 7.90 20.12 25.01
CA LEU A 386 7.44 19.13 26.00
C LEU A 386 6.30 18.26 25.48
N GLU A 387 5.34 18.86 24.76
CA GLU A 387 4.21 18.14 24.15
C GLU A 387 4.68 17.04 23.20
N ASN A 388 5.63 17.36 22.30
CA ASN A 388 6.17 16.36 21.38
C ASN A 388 6.95 15.23 22.08
N ARG A 389 7.49 15.45 23.29
CA ARG A 389 8.16 14.38 24.04
C ARG A 389 7.16 13.31 24.49
N PHE A 390 5.95 13.71 24.84
CA PHE A 390 4.88 12.77 25.18
C PHE A 390 4.45 11.99 23.93
N GLU A 391 4.26 12.66 22.80
CA GLU A 391 3.90 11.99 21.53
C GLU A 391 4.97 10.99 21.09
N LEU A 392 6.25 11.36 21.17
CA LEU A 392 7.37 10.44 20.89
C LEU A 392 7.39 9.25 21.85
N HIS A 393 7.08 9.48 23.13
CA HIS A 393 6.98 8.40 24.11
C HIS A 393 5.84 7.44 23.78
N ASP A 394 4.66 7.97 23.42
CA ASP A 394 3.51 7.16 23.02
C ASP A 394 3.81 6.36 21.75
N SER A 395 4.44 6.98 20.75
CA SER A 395 4.90 6.32 19.54
C SER A 395 5.93 5.22 19.86
N TYR A 396 6.83 5.45 20.81
CA TYR A 396 7.76 4.42 21.30
C TYR A 396 7.05 3.26 22.00
N GLN A 397 6.07 3.53 22.88
CA GLN A 397 5.29 2.48 23.54
C GLN A 397 4.47 1.67 22.54
N MET A 398 3.89 2.32 21.54
CA MET A 398 3.15 1.66 20.47
C MET A 398 4.05 0.79 19.58
N ALA A 399 5.25 1.26 19.24
CA ALA A 399 6.24 0.43 18.56
C ALA A 399 6.58 -0.79 19.42
N LEU A 400 6.92 -0.58 20.70
CA LEU A 400 7.26 -1.66 21.63
C LEU A 400 6.12 -2.69 21.78
N SER A 401 4.85 -2.26 21.78
CA SER A 401 3.71 -3.17 21.91
C SER A 401 3.43 -3.97 20.64
N ASN A 402 3.75 -3.41 19.46
CA ASN A 402 3.49 -4.02 18.16
C ASN A 402 4.68 -4.83 17.62
N GLY A 403 5.73 -4.94 18.43
CA GLY A 403 6.95 -5.71 18.17
C GLY A 403 7.83 -5.02 17.15
#